data_AF-A0A2N2BSJ4-F1
#
_entry.id   AF-A0A2N2BSJ4-F1
#
_cell.length_a   1.000
_cell.length_b   1.000
_cell.length_c   1.000
_cell.angle_alpha   90.00
_cell.angle_beta   90.00
_cell.angle_gamma   90.00
#
_symmetry.space_group_name_H-M   'P 1'
#
loop_
_entity.id
_entity.type
_entity.pdbx_description
1 polymer ?
#
loop_
_entity_poly.entity_id
_entity_poly.type
_entity_poly.pdbx_seq_one_letter_code
_entity_poly.pdbx_strand_id
1 'polypeptide(L)'
;MNAIEQKIKLVVASSDCPLYAPGDEVIFDGPLLDKEQSGNFCMMALSAVFPFVYAARKGVITDAPLQCPDCGEKVVFRIYAVFWVSGKLQYRPFVNLLFAALCEIRYVCFALVAGSRQLQESV
;
A
#
# COMPACT_ATOMS: atom_id res chain seq x y z
N MET A 1 -4.81 -22.54 -15.12
CA MET A 1 -4.51 -21.18 -15.63
C MET A 1 -4.10 -20.32 -14.44
N ASN A 2 -2.79 -20.19 -14.17
CA ASN A 2 -2.32 -19.33 -13.09
C ASN A 2 -2.09 -17.94 -13.66
N ALA A 3 -3.16 -17.14 -13.73
CA ALA A 3 -3.00 -15.71 -13.86
C ALA A 3 -2.20 -15.24 -12.65
N ILE A 4 -1.04 -14.63 -12.87
CA ILE A 4 -0.24 -14.00 -11.82
C ILE A 4 -1.05 -12.80 -11.33
N GLU A 5 -2.01 -13.03 -10.43
CA GLU A 5 -2.78 -11.96 -9.83
C GLU A 5 -1.90 -11.25 -8.80
N GLN A 6 -1.80 -9.93 -8.95
CA GLN A 6 -0.98 -9.12 -8.06
C GLN A 6 -1.64 -9.03 -6.69
N LYS A 7 -0.84 -9.20 -5.63
CA LYS A 7 -1.28 -8.90 -4.27
C LYS A 7 -1.35 -7.39 -4.10
N ILE A 8 -2.45 -6.91 -3.55
CA ILE A 8 -2.70 -5.48 -3.36
C ILE A 8 -2.73 -5.19 -1.88
N LYS A 9 -2.10 -4.08 -1.47
CA LYS A 9 -2.13 -3.58 -0.11
C LYS A 9 -2.71 -2.18 -0.10
N LEU A 10 -3.62 -1.95 0.83
CA LEU A 10 -4.09 -0.62 1.19
C LEU A 10 -3.43 -0.23 2.51
N VAL A 11 -3.06 1.04 2.62
CA VAL A 11 -2.55 1.63 3.87
C VAL A 11 -3.40 2.85 4.20
N VAL A 12 -3.83 2.95 5.45
CA VAL A 12 -4.53 4.13 5.95
C VAL A 12 -3.53 5.29 6.07
N ALA A 13 -3.75 6.34 5.29
CA ALA A 13 -2.93 7.55 5.33
C ALA A 13 -3.41 8.51 6.44
N SER A 14 -4.72 8.63 6.62
CA SER A 14 -5.35 9.43 7.68
C SER A 14 -6.75 8.90 7.98
N SER A 15 -7.20 9.03 9.23
CA SER A 15 -8.51 8.56 9.68
C SER A 15 -9.10 9.49 10.73
N ASP A 16 -10.38 9.81 10.55
CA ASP A 16 -11.29 10.38 11.57
C ASP A 16 -12.29 9.32 12.08
N CYS A 17 -12.21 8.08 11.58
CA CYS A 17 -13.06 6.96 11.99
C CYS A 17 -12.42 6.20 13.16
N PRO A 18 -13.16 5.88 14.24
CA PRO A 18 -12.63 5.18 15.41
C PRO A 18 -12.20 3.73 15.10
N LEU A 19 -12.59 3.18 13.95
CA LEU A 19 -12.26 1.80 13.55
C LEU A 19 -10.89 1.67 12.88
N TYR A 20 -10.26 2.78 12.49
CA TYR A 20 -9.00 2.80 11.74
C TYR A 20 -7.99 3.76 12.37
N ALA A 21 -6.74 3.32 12.43
CA ALA A 21 -5.59 4.13 12.76
C ALA A 21 -4.71 4.41 11.53
N PRO A 22 -4.07 5.59 11.42
CA PRO A 22 -3.04 5.82 10.41
C PRO A 22 -1.93 4.77 10.48
N GLY A 23 -1.59 4.16 9.34
CA GLY A 23 -0.66 3.04 9.26
C GLY A 23 -1.31 1.67 9.21
N ASP A 24 -2.62 1.55 9.50
CA ASP A 24 -3.33 0.28 9.36
C ASP A 24 -3.26 -0.25 7.93
N GLU A 25 -3.11 -1.56 7.82
CA GLU A 25 -2.87 -2.24 6.55
C GLU A 25 -4.01 -3.19 6.23
N VAL A 26 -4.39 -3.24 4.95
CA VAL A 26 -5.41 -4.16 4.44
C VAL A 26 -4.85 -4.84 3.20
N ILE A 27 -4.74 -6.17 3.23
CA ILE A 27 -4.08 -6.98 2.22
C ILE A 27 -5.12 -7.81 1.46
N PHE A 28 -5.08 -7.70 0.13
CA PHE A 28 -5.85 -8.51 -0.79
C PHE A 28 -4.94 -9.48 -1.52
N ASP A 29 -5.23 -10.76 -1.39
CA ASP A 29 -4.61 -11.85 -2.13
C ASP A 29 -5.56 -12.32 -3.24
N GLY A 30 -5.35 -11.79 -4.44
CA GLY A 30 -6.27 -11.96 -5.55
C GLY A 30 -7.68 -11.46 -5.19
N PRO A 31 -8.74 -12.29 -5.31
CA PRO A 31 -10.10 -11.90 -4.96
C PRO A 31 -10.39 -11.93 -3.45
N LEU A 32 -9.49 -12.47 -2.64
CA LEU A 32 -9.72 -12.69 -1.21
C LEU A 32 -9.08 -11.58 -0.39
N LEU A 33 -9.78 -11.15 0.66
CA LEU A 33 -9.24 -10.32 1.72
C LEU A 33 -8.50 -11.23 2.72
N ASP A 34 -7.24 -10.95 3.00
CA ASP A 34 -6.48 -11.64 4.03
C ASP A 34 -6.90 -11.13 5.41
N LYS A 35 -7.75 -11.89 6.10
CA LYS A 35 -8.30 -11.49 7.40
C LYS A 35 -7.31 -11.63 8.56
N GLU A 36 -6.21 -12.35 8.36
CA GLU A 36 -5.22 -12.61 9.40
C GLU A 36 -4.19 -11.49 9.46
N GLN A 37 -3.80 -10.98 8.29
CA GLN A 37 -2.81 -9.90 8.17
C GLN A 37 -3.43 -8.51 8.03
N SER A 38 -4.72 -8.40 7.71
CA SER A 38 -5.41 -7.12 7.60
C SER A 38 -5.97 -6.65 8.93
N GLY A 39 -5.91 -5.34 9.16
CA GLY A 39 -6.68 -4.68 10.22
C GLY A 39 -8.18 -4.68 9.94
N ASN A 40 -8.91 -3.87 10.72
CA ASN A 40 -10.35 -3.70 10.52
C ASN A 40 -10.65 -3.24 9.10
N PHE A 41 -11.71 -3.80 8.51
CA PHE A 41 -12.15 -3.38 7.19
C PHE A 41 -13.67 -3.42 7.09
N CYS A 42 -14.28 -2.24 7.02
CA CYS A 42 -15.73 -2.04 7.04
C CYS A 42 -16.33 -2.08 5.63
N MET A 43 -17.64 -2.34 5.56
CA MET A 43 -18.37 -2.46 4.29
C MET A 43 -18.33 -1.16 3.46
N MET A 44 -18.30 0.01 4.11
CA MET A 44 -18.25 1.31 3.43
C MET A 44 -16.87 1.59 2.83
N ALA A 45 -15.79 1.22 3.53
CA ALA A 45 -14.44 1.31 2.97
C ALA A 45 -14.29 0.35 1.78
N LEU A 46 -14.81 -0.87 1.89
CA LEU A 46 -14.82 -1.85 0.81
C LEU A 46 -15.49 -1.30 -0.46
N SER A 47 -16.67 -0.70 -0.34
CA SER A 47 -17.39 -0.16 -1.51
C SER A 47 -16.63 0.97 -2.21
N ALA A 48 -15.91 1.81 -1.45
CA ALA A 48 -15.10 2.90 -2.00
C ALA A 48 -13.86 2.40 -2.75
N VAL A 49 -13.14 1.42 -2.17
CA VAL A 49 -11.84 0.99 -2.71
C VAL A 49 -11.95 -0.16 -3.71
N PHE A 50 -13.06 -0.92 -3.69
CA PHE A 50 -13.22 -2.13 -4.52
C PHE A 50 -12.95 -1.91 -6.01
N PRO A 51 -13.47 -0.85 -6.67
CA PRO A 51 -13.17 -0.60 -8.09
C PRO A 51 -11.67 -0.44 -8.36
N PHE A 52 -10.95 0.20 -7.43
CA PHE A 52 -9.51 0.46 -7.54
C PHE A 52 -8.68 -0.77 -7.23
N VAL A 53 -9.06 -1.56 -6.22
CA VAL A 53 -8.42 -2.85 -5.93
C VAL A 53 -8.58 -3.81 -7.10
N TYR A 54 -9.78 -3.86 -7.71
CA TYR A 54 -10.02 -4.66 -8.90
C TYR A 54 -9.13 -4.24 -10.07
N ALA A 55 -9.04 -2.93 -10.34
CA ALA A 55 -8.16 -2.39 -11.39
C ALA A 55 -6.67 -2.67 -11.09
N ALA A 56 -6.24 -2.50 -9.83
CA ALA A 56 -4.87 -2.71 -9.39
C ALA A 56 -4.44 -4.18 -9.55
N ARG A 57 -5.32 -5.14 -9.28
CA ARG A 57 -5.07 -6.57 -9.55
C ARG A 57 -4.77 -6.86 -11.03
N LYS A 58 -5.23 -6.00 -11.94
CA LYS A 58 -4.94 -6.07 -13.38
C LYS A 58 -3.77 -5.19 -13.82
N GLY A 59 -3.03 -4.62 -12.87
CA GLY A 59 -1.83 -3.80 -13.11
C GLY A 59 -2.09 -2.30 -13.28
N VAL A 60 -3.32 -1.83 -13.07
CA VAL A 60 -3.68 -0.41 -13.16
C VAL A 60 -3.81 0.18 -11.76
N ILE A 61 -2.80 0.93 -11.33
CA ILE A 61 -2.71 1.51 -9.98
C ILE A 61 -2.85 3.04 -10.09
N THR A 62 -3.62 3.62 -9.18
CA THR A 62 -3.73 5.07 -9.02
C THR A 62 -2.94 5.53 -7.79
N ASP A 63 -2.29 6.69 -7.88
CA ASP A 63 -1.67 7.36 -6.71
C ASP A 63 -2.66 8.32 -6.01
N ALA A 64 -3.89 8.41 -6.53
CA ALA A 64 -4.92 9.24 -5.93
C ALA A 64 -5.34 8.66 -4.56
N PRO A 65 -5.50 9.52 -3.53
CA PRO A 65 -6.04 9.10 -2.25
C PRO A 65 -7.48 8.59 -2.42
N LEU A 66 -7.77 7.42 -1.86
CA LEU A 66 -9.09 6.81 -1.90
C LEU A 66 -9.82 7.13 -0.59
N GLN A 67 -10.94 7.83 -0.66
CA GLN A 67 -11.69 8.20 0.52
C GLN A 67 -12.93 7.33 0.70
N CYS A 68 -13.18 6.89 1.93
CA CYS A 68 -14.48 6.32 2.32
C CYS A 68 -15.61 7.32 2.01
N PRO A 69 -16.78 6.87 1.50
CA PRO A 69 -17.91 7.76 1.20
C PRO A 69 -18.59 8.33 2.46
N ASP A 70 -18.22 7.86 3.65
CA ASP A 70 -18.77 8.40 4.90
C ASP A 70 -18.24 9.81 5.16
N CYS A 71 -19.16 10.76 5.32
CA CYS A 71 -18.85 12.16 5.50
C CYS A 71 -18.44 12.50 6.94
N GLY A 72 -18.89 11.72 7.94
CA GLY A 72 -18.61 11.97 9.36
C GLY A 72 -17.36 11.25 9.86
N GLU A 73 -17.12 10.04 9.35
CA GLU A 73 -16.02 9.17 9.74
C GLU A 73 -15.08 8.93 8.55
N LYS A 74 -14.43 10.00 8.09
CA LYS A 74 -13.61 9.97 6.88
C LYS A 74 -12.34 9.14 7.10
N VAL A 75 -12.04 8.27 6.15
CA VAL A 75 -10.79 7.52 6.10
C VAL A 75 -10.20 7.64 4.71
N VAL A 76 -8.90 7.91 4.65
CA VAL A 76 -8.15 8.04 3.40
C VAL A 76 -7.17 6.87 3.30
N PHE A 77 -7.29 6.11 2.22
CA PHE A 77 -6.44 4.97 1.90
C PHE A 77 -5.50 5.30 0.74
N ARG A 78 -4.32 4.69 0.75
CA ARG A 78 -3.41 4.62 -0.40
C ARG A 78 -3.25 3.18 -0.84
N ILE A 79 -3.19 2.98 -2.16
CA ILE A 79 -3.11 1.65 -2.77
C ILE A 79 -1.70 1.38 -3.28
N TYR A 80 -1.21 0.18 -3.01
CA TYR A 80 0.10 -0.29 -3.42
C TYR A 80 -0.01 -1.70 -4.01
N ALA A 81 0.67 -1.94 -5.13
CA ALA A 81 0.94 -3.31 -5.55
C ALA A 81 2.13 -3.86 -4.77
N VAL A 82 1.94 -5.07 -4.27
CA VAL A 82 2.93 -5.80 -3.52
C VAL A 82 3.55 -6.85 -4.42
N PHE A 83 4.87 -6.80 -4.54
CA PHE A 83 5.64 -7.81 -5.24
C PHE A 83 6.43 -8.62 -4.23
N TRP A 84 6.29 -9.93 -4.30
CA TRP A 84 7.18 -10.84 -3.58
C TRP A 84 8.44 -11.03 -4.41
N VAL A 85 9.56 -10.45 -3.94
CA VAL A 85 10.88 -10.64 -4.55
C VAL A 85 11.77 -11.30 -3.49
N SER A 86 12.22 -12.53 -3.76
CA SER A 86 13.24 -13.23 -2.96
C SER A 86 12.98 -13.28 -1.45
N GLY A 87 11.76 -13.63 -1.02
CA GLY A 87 11.46 -13.80 0.41
C GLY A 87 11.13 -12.51 1.17
N LYS A 88 11.04 -11.36 0.49
CA LYS A 88 10.73 -10.06 1.10
C LYS A 88 9.55 -9.38 0.40
N LEU A 89 8.71 -8.73 1.21
CA LEU A 89 7.58 -7.91 0.79
C LEU A 89 8.12 -6.58 0.26
N GLN A 90 8.01 -6.31 -1.04
CA GLN A 90 8.52 -5.08 -1.64
C GLN A 90 7.39 -4.27 -2.27
N TYR A 91 7.27 -3.01 -1.85
CA TYR A 91 6.25 -2.07 -2.32
C TYR A 91 6.78 -1.28 -3.52
N ARG A 92 6.01 -1.21 -4.60
CA ARG A 92 6.29 -0.29 -5.71
C ARG A 92 5.29 0.87 -5.66
N PRO A 93 5.67 2.05 -5.13
CA PRO A 93 5.01 3.27 -5.60
C PRO A 93 5.30 3.40 -7.10
N PHE A 94 4.32 3.84 -7.88
CA PHE A 94 4.43 4.00 -9.33
C PHE A 94 5.37 5.18 -9.67
N VAL A 95 6.65 5.10 -9.30
CA VAL A 95 7.69 5.95 -9.86
C VAL A 95 7.99 5.41 -11.25
N ASN A 96 7.72 6.25 -12.25
CA ASN A 96 7.97 6.10 -13.69
C ASN A 96 8.99 5.00 -14.05
N LEU A 97 8.64 4.24 -15.10
CA LEU A 97 9.42 3.18 -15.76
C LEU A 97 10.86 3.57 -16.19
N LEU A 98 11.31 4.79 -15.92
CA LEU A 98 12.66 5.29 -16.22
C LEU A 98 13.66 5.09 -15.07
N PHE A 99 13.22 4.91 -13.81
CA PHE A 99 14.15 4.82 -12.68
C PHE A 99 14.64 3.41 -12.34
N ALA A 100 13.95 2.36 -12.81
CA ALA A 100 14.36 0.98 -12.54
C ALA A 100 15.68 0.59 -13.24
N ALA A 101 16.09 1.30 -14.29
CA ALA A 101 17.34 1.03 -15.01
C ALA A 101 18.60 1.61 -14.34
N LEU A 102 18.48 2.42 -13.28
CA LEU A 102 19.63 3.04 -12.60
C LEU A 102 19.91 2.47 -11.20
N CYS A 103 19.06 1.56 -10.70
CA CYS A 103 19.21 1.00 -9.34
C CYS A 103 20.09 -0.27 -9.27
N GLU A 104 20.73 -0.67 -10.38
CA GLU A 104 21.74 -1.76 -10.39
C GLU A 104 23.20 -1.23 -10.22
N ILE A 105 23.43 0.10 -10.14
CA ILE A 105 24.80 0.67 -10.14
C ILE A 105 25.17 1.44 -8.85
N ARG A 106 24.38 1.38 -7.77
CA ARG A 106 24.69 2.17 -6.55
C ARG A 106 24.80 1.40 -5.23
N TYR A 107 25.48 0.26 -5.28
CA TYR A 107 26.09 -0.36 -4.09
C TYR A 107 27.42 0.30 -3.64
N VAL A 108 27.84 1.45 -4.19
CA VAL A 108 29.16 2.06 -3.90
C VAL A 108 29.10 3.55 -3.48
N CYS A 109 28.02 4.02 -2.85
CA CYS A 109 28.05 5.37 -2.24
C CYS A 109 27.45 5.37 -0.84
N PHE A 110 28.02 4.49 -0.01
CA PHE A 110 28.04 4.62 1.42
C PHE A 110 29.10 5.68 1.79
N ALA A 111 28.80 6.97 1.64
CA ALA A 111 29.51 8.05 2.35
C ALA A 111 28.86 9.42 2.06
N LEU A 112 28.62 10.17 3.14
CA LEU A 112 28.45 11.64 3.17
C LEU A 112 27.18 12.20 2.50
N VAL A 113 26.07 12.26 3.25
CA VAL A 113 25.53 13.53 3.78
C VAL A 113 24.64 13.19 4.98
N ALA A 114 25.07 13.67 6.15
CA ALA A 114 24.35 13.60 7.40
C ALA A 114 23.04 14.43 7.35
N GLY A 115 21.97 13.91 7.96
CA GLY A 115 20.69 14.61 8.08
C GLY A 115 19.65 13.76 8.79
N SER A 116 19.88 13.56 10.08
CA SER A 116 19.12 12.76 11.03
C SER A 116 17.65 13.18 11.21
N ARG A 117 16.74 12.19 11.23
CA ARG A 117 15.68 12.05 12.25
C ARG A 117 15.11 10.63 12.20
N GLN A 118 15.58 9.81 13.15
CA GLN A 118 14.86 8.63 13.63
C GLN A 118 13.61 9.12 14.39
N LEU A 119 12.47 8.49 14.19
CA LEU A 119 11.43 8.40 15.22
C LEU A 119 11.31 6.92 15.57
N GLN A 120 11.66 6.65 16.82
CA GLN A 120 11.67 5.34 17.48
C GLN A 120 10.25 4.84 17.70
N GLU A 121 10.05 3.53 17.54
CA GLU A 121 9.03 2.77 18.25
C GLU A 121 9.47 2.49 19.71
N SER A 122 8.46 2.19 20.54
CA SER A 122 8.46 1.44 21.81
C SER A 122 8.99 2.07 23.11
N VAL A 123 8.04 2.33 24.03
CA VAL A 123 8.16 2.06 25.47
C VAL A 123 7.38 0.78 25.76
#